data_AF-A0A069PLP2-F1
#
_entry.id   AF-A0A069PLP2-F1
#
_cell.length_a   1.000
_cell.length_b   1.000
_cell.length_c   1.000
_cell.angle_alpha   90.00
_cell.angle_beta   90.00
_cell.angle_gamma   90.00
#
_symmetry.space_group_name_H-M   'P 1'
#
loop_
_entity.id
_entity.type
_entity.pdbx_description
1 polymer ?
#
loop_
_entity_poly.entity_id
_entity_poly.type
_entity_poly.pdbx_seq_one_letter_code
_entity_poly.pdbx_strand_id
1 'polypeptide(L)'
;MPQKNETTAGIPPIESPFVDSLGVQVISAADGASEVLMPLGAAHMNTWGIAHGGVTMTLADVALAMAARSVAGDGIGVVTVEMKVNFMQPGRGELRGFGRVLHRSTTMAYCEGEIRDSEGHFVAKALGTFKYMKRLAVGRDIARQRMRSDPSAKPGPSDA
;
A
#
# COMPACT_ATOMS: atom_id res chain seq x y z
N MET A 1 -21.48 26.82 -18.72
CA MET A 1 -21.09 25.51 -19.28
C MET A 1 -20.59 24.66 -18.12
N PRO A 2 -21.25 23.56 -17.74
CA PRO A 2 -20.71 22.69 -16.70
C PRO A 2 -19.55 21.87 -17.27
N GLN A 3 -18.42 21.87 -16.56
CA GLN A 3 -17.26 21.07 -16.90
C GLN A 3 -17.62 19.58 -16.81
N LYS A 4 -17.29 18.85 -17.88
CA LYS A 4 -17.38 17.39 -17.94
C LYS A 4 -16.41 16.82 -16.91
N ASN A 5 -16.92 16.06 -15.93
CA ASN A 5 -16.12 15.13 -15.15
C ASN A 5 -15.45 14.17 -16.13
N GLU A 6 -14.14 14.28 -16.27
CA GLU A 6 -13.33 13.27 -16.94
C GLU A 6 -13.39 12.00 -16.11
N THR A 7 -14.06 11.00 -16.67
CA THR A 7 -14.13 9.64 -16.16
C THR A 7 -12.71 9.10 -15.96
N THR A 8 -12.35 8.72 -14.74
CA THR A 8 -11.15 7.96 -14.40
C THR A 8 -11.16 6.62 -15.12
N ALA A 9 -10.62 6.60 -16.34
CA ALA A 9 -10.48 5.37 -17.12
C ALA A 9 -9.46 4.44 -16.43
N GLY A 10 -9.96 3.33 -15.88
CA GLY A 10 -9.22 2.07 -15.79
C GLY A 10 -8.17 1.91 -14.71
N ILE A 11 -8.13 2.72 -13.64
CA ILE A 11 -7.23 2.43 -12.51
C ILE A 11 -7.77 1.19 -11.79
N PRO A 12 -7.05 0.06 -11.77
CA PRO A 12 -7.55 -1.15 -11.13
C PRO A 12 -7.68 -0.90 -9.62
N PRO A 13 -8.85 -1.22 -9.01
CA PRO A 13 -9.05 -1.04 -7.59
C PRO A 13 -8.03 -1.87 -6.79
N ILE A 14 -7.65 -1.35 -5.62
CA ILE A 14 -6.94 -2.16 -4.63
C ILE A 14 -7.99 -3.01 -3.94
N GLU A 15 -8.12 -4.27 -4.34
CA GLU A 15 -9.03 -5.21 -3.67
C GLU A 15 -8.40 -5.68 -2.35
N SER A 16 -8.45 -4.84 -1.32
CA SER A 16 -7.90 -5.14 0.00
C SER A 16 -8.78 -4.52 1.10
N PRO A 17 -9.56 -5.32 1.85
CA PRO A 17 -10.44 -4.81 2.91
C PRO A 17 -9.72 -3.95 3.94
N PHE A 18 -8.45 -4.24 4.22
CA PHE A 18 -7.64 -3.42 5.14
C PHE A 18 -7.34 -2.04 4.54
N VAL A 19 -6.89 -1.99 3.29
CA VAL A 19 -6.58 -0.71 2.61
C VAL A 19 -7.85 0.12 2.41
N ASP A 20 -8.96 -0.53 2.04
CA ASP A 20 -10.28 0.09 1.92
C ASP A 20 -10.73 0.71 3.25
N SER A 21 -10.50 0.00 4.37
CA SER A 21 -10.84 0.51 5.72
C SER A 21 -10.07 1.75 6.13
N LEU A 22 -8.89 2.00 5.54
CA LEU A 22 -8.10 3.21 5.75
C LEU A 22 -8.50 4.37 4.82
N GLY A 23 -9.35 4.12 3.83
CA GLY A 23 -9.79 5.14 2.87
C GLY A 23 -8.71 5.56 1.87
N VAL A 24 -7.75 4.68 1.56
CA VAL A 24 -6.72 4.94 0.54
C VAL A 24 -7.35 4.95 -0.85
N GLN A 25 -6.98 5.94 -1.65
CA GLN A 25 -7.41 6.12 -3.03
C GLN A 25 -6.20 6.06 -3.96
N VAL A 26 -6.32 5.31 -5.05
CA VAL A 26 -5.31 5.35 -6.11
C VAL A 26 -5.66 6.47 -7.07
N ILE A 27 -4.75 7.44 -7.20
CA ILE A 27 -4.91 8.60 -8.08
C ILE A 27 -4.34 8.30 -9.46
N SER A 28 -3.18 7.64 -9.52
CA SER A 28 -2.58 7.18 -10.78
C SER A 28 -1.64 6.00 -10.55
N ALA A 29 -1.47 5.16 -11.57
CA ALA A 29 -0.48 4.08 -11.59
C ALA A 29 -0.16 3.70 -13.04
N ALA A 30 0.96 4.19 -13.56
CA ALA A 30 1.38 3.96 -14.94
C ALA A 30 2.90 4.04 -15.06
N ASP A 31 3.48 3.31 -16.01
CA ASP A 31 4.88 3.43 -16.43
C ASP A 31 5.91 3.38 -15.29
N GLY A 32 5.63 2.59 -14.26
CA GLY A 32 6.52 2.38 -13.12
C GLY A 32 6.41 3.49 -12.08
N ALA A 33 5.39 4.33 -12.15
CA ALA A 33 5.09 5.37 -11.19
C ALA A 33 3.66 5.23 -10.65
N SER A 34 3.42 5.78 -9.46
CA SER A 34 2.10 5.83 -8.86
C SER A 34 1.91 7.05 -7.96
N GLU A 35 0.65 7.43 -7.80
CA GLU A 35 0.19 8.37 -6.79
C GLU A 35 -1.01 7.79 -6.06
N VAL A 36 -0.97 7.87 -4.73
CA VAL A 36 -2.05 7.46 -3.84
C VAL A 36 -2.32 8.53 -2.80
N LEU A 37 -3.55 8.56 -2.29
CA LEU A 37 -4.05 9.59 -1.40
C LEU A 37 -4.82 8.94 -0.25
N MET A 38 -4.66 9.46 0.97
CA MET A 38 -5.41 8.99 2.13
C MET A 38 -5.75 10.17 3.06
N PRO A 39 -7.04 10.51 3.20
CA PRO A 39 -7.48 11.47 4.20
C PRO A 39 -7.31 10.86 5.61
N LEU A 40 -6.65 11.57 6.53
CA LEU A 40 -6.53 11.08 7.90
C LEU A 40 -7.78 11.38 8.72
N GLY A 41 -8.30 10.35 9.40
CA GLY A 41 -9.37 10.45 10.40
C GLY A 41 -8.87 10.06 11.79
N ALA A 42 -9.74 10.17 12.81
CA ALA A 42 -9.39 9.86 14.20
C ALA A 42 -8.81 8.44 14.39
N ALA A 43 -9.33 7.45 13.64
CA ALA A 43 -8.85 6.07 13.67
C ALA A 43 -7.42 5.89 13.13
N HIS A 44 -6.87 6.88 12.43
CA HIS A 44 -5.54 6.83 11.83
C HIS A 44 -4.45 7.41 12.74
N MET A 45 -4.82 7.92 13.91
CA MET A 45 -3.91 8.64 14.79
C MET A 45 -3.16 7.71 15.74
N ASN A 46 -1.95 8.10 16.13
CA ASN A 46 -1.25 7.56 17.30
C ASN A 46 -1.60 8.34 18.58
N THR A 47 -0.96 7.99 19.69
CA THR A 47 -1.14 8.63 21.01
C THR A 47 -0.76 10.11 21.06
N TRP A 48 -0.09 10.62 20.03
CA TRP A 48 0.28 12.04 19.89
C TRP A 48 -0.66 12.83 18.97
N GLY A 49 -1.75 12.22 18.48
CA GLY A 49 -2.72 12.89 17.61
C GLY A 49 -2.21 13.20 16.20
N ILE A 50 -1.17 12.47 15.75
CA ILE A 50 -0.63 12.52 14.38
C ILE A 50 -0.79 11.14 13.74
N ALA A 51 -0.57 11.04 12.41
CA ALA A 51 -0.66 9.76 11.70
C ALA A 51 0.15 8.65 12.42
N HIS A 52 -0.48 7.50 12.64
CA HIS A 52 0.19 6.33 13.17
C HIS A 52 1.28 5.86 12.19
N GLY A 53 2.45 5.50 12.69
CA GLY A 53 3.57 5.08 11.84
C GLY A 53 3.18 3.92 10.89
N GLY A 54 2.41 2.96 11.40
CA GLY A 54 1.83 1.87 10.60
C GLY A 54 0.93 2.34 9.46
N VAL A 55 0.12 3.38 9.67
CA VAL A 55 -0.76 3.94 8.64
C VAL A 55 0.05 4.61 7.53
N THR A 56 1.07 5.39 7.90
CA THR A 56 2.01 5.99 6.93
C THR A 56 2.81 4.92 6.18
N MET A 57 3.24 3.83 6.85
CA MET A 57 3.91 2.71 6.20
C MET A 57 2.98 1.96 5.23
N THR A 58 1.71 1.77 5.59
CA THR A 58 0.72 1.15 4.69
C THR A 58 0.51 2.01 3.45
N LEU A 59 0.37 3.33 3.59
CA LEU A 59 0.26 4.21 2.42
C LEU A 59 1.50 4.13 1.52
N ALA A 60 2.69 4.08 2.11
CA ALA A 60 3.94 3.92 1.37
C ALA A 60 3.98 2.57 0.64
N ASP A 61 3.69 1.47 1.31
CA ASP A 61 3.65 0.13 0.71
C ASP A 61 2.70 0.09 -0.49
N VAL A 62 1.49 0.65 -0.33
CA VAL A 62 0.50 0.75 -1.40
C VAL A 62 1.04 1.56 -2.58
N ALA A 63 1.67 2.72 -2.33
CA ALA A 63 2.28 3.53 -3.40
C ALA A 63 3.32 2.70 -4.18
N LEU A 64 4.27 2.08 -3.48
CA LEU A 64 5.32 1.28 -4.11
C LEU A 64 4.76 0.07 -4.86
N ALA A 65 3.78 -0.64 -4.28
CA ALA A 65 3.13 -1.79 -4.88
C ALA A 65 2.40 -1.39 -6.17
N MET A 66 1.69 -0.25 -6.19
CA MET A 66 1.02 0.24 -7.38
C MET A 66 2.00 0.64 -8.48
N ALA A 67 3.13 1.25 -8.13
CA ALA A 67 4.20 1.52 -9.10
C ALA A 67 4.76 0.22 -9.69
N ALA A 68 5.06 -0.78 -8.85
CA ALA A 68 5.54 -2.09 -9.29
C ALA A 68 4.53 -2.83 -10.18
N ARG A 69 3.24 -2.76 -9.84
CA ARG A 69 2.12 -3.37 -10.60
C ARG A 69 1.89 -2.69 -11.95
N SER A 70 2.11 -1.38 -12.05
CA SER A 70 1.88 -0.64 -13.31
C SER A 70 2.74 -1.11 -14.48
N VAL A 71 3.86 -1.79 -14.18
CA VAL A 71 4.77 -2.42 -15.15
C VAL A 71 4.76 -3.96 -15.06
N ALA A 72 3.83 -4.52 -14.27
CA ALA A 72 3.55 -5.94 -14.25
C ALA A 72 2.60 -6.26 -15.41
N GLY A 73 2.87 -7.34 -16.14
CA GLY A 73 1.93 -7.79 -17.17
C GLY A 73 0.59 -8.23 -16.58
N ASP A 74 -0.41 -8.41 -17.44
CA ASP A 74 -1.76 -8.79 -17.02
C ASP A 74 -1.79 -10.06 -16.17
N GLY A 75 -2.62 -10.06 -15.12
CA GLY A 75 -2.78 -11.21 -14.21
C GLY A 75 -1.62 -11.43 -13.23
N ILE A 76 -0.62 -10.55 -13.23
CA ILE A 76 0.49 -10.55 -12.27
C ILE A 76 0.19 -9.60 -11.11
N GLY A 77 0.15 -10.14 -9.91
CA GLY A 77 0.15 -9.38 -8.66
C GLY A 77 1.57 -9.14 -8.14
N VAL A 78 1.66 -8.37 -7.07
CA VAL A 78 2.90 -8.15 -6.32
C VAL A 78 2.70 -8.52 -4.86
N VAL A 79 3.77 -8.98 -4.23
CA VAL A 79 3.84 -9.20 -2.78
C VAL A 79 5.08 -8.51 -2.26
N THR A 80 4.95 -7.74 -1.18
CA THR A 80 6.07 -7.09 -0.50
C THR A 80 6.99 -8.14 0.10
N VAL A 81 8.28 -8.10 -0.26
CA VAL A 81 9.33 -8.97 0.29
C VAL A 81 10.02 -8.28 1.47
N GLU A 82 10.34 -7.00 1.31
CA GLU A 82 10.80 -6.12 2.38
C GLU A 82 10.39 -4.69 2.06
N MET A 83 10.31 -3.87 3.11
CA MET A 83 10.21 -2.43 2.98
C MET A 83 10.91 -1.76 4.15
N LYS A 84 11.60 -0.65 3.88
CA LYS A 84 12.17 0.26 4.87
C LYS A 84 11.55 1.64 4.72
N VAL A 85 11.02 2.19 5.81
CA VAL A 85 10.51 3.56 5.87
C VAL A 85 11.32 4.38 6.87
N ASN A 86 11.77 5.55 6.45
CA ASN A 86 12.28 6.59 7.33
C ASN A 86 11.19 7.65 7.53
N PHE A 87 11.01 8.12 8.76
CA PHE A 87 10.08 9.21 9.08
C PHE A 87 10.87 10.50 9.30
N MET A 88 10.52 11.56 8.58
CA MET A 88 11.19 12.85 8.63
C MET A 88 10.34 13.89 9.36
N GLN A 89 9.03 13.86 9.16
CA GLN A 89 8.08 14.79 9.77
C GLN A 89 6.78 14.07 10.16
N PRO A 90 6.02 14.57 11.15
CA PRO A 90 4.71 14.02 11.48
C PRO A 90 3.72 14.16 10.32
N GLY A 91 3.00 13.09 9.97
CA GLY A 91 1.91 13.15 9.00
C GLY A 91 0.64 13.77 9.60
N ARG A 92 0.04 14.73 8.90
CA ARG A 92 -1.18 15.45 9.30
C ARG A 92 -2.11 15.65 8.12
N GLY A 93 -3.41 15.86 8.39
CA GLY A 93 -4.39 16.17 7.35
C GLY A 93 -4.54 15.05 6.32
N GLU A 94 -4.41 15.38 5.05
CA GLU A 94 -4.33 14.39 3.97
C GLU A 94 -2.88 13.98 3.73
N LEU A 95 -2.64 12.68 3.53
CA LEU A 95 -1.35 12.18 3.08
C LEU A 95 -1.40 11.76 1.62
N ARG A 96 -0.36 12.12 0.86
CA ARG A 96 -0.12 11.67 -0.51
C ARG A 96 1.14 10.84 -0.58
N GLY A 97 1.04 9.67 -1.21
CA GLY A 97 2.16 8.76 -1.44
C GLY A 97 2.51 8.72 -2.92
N PHE A 98 3.81 8.82 -3.21
CA PHE A 98 4.37 8.74 -4.56
C PHE A 98 5.29 7.55 -4.62
N GLY A 99 5.04 6.63 -5.57
CA GLY A 99 5.87 5.43 -5.78
C GLY A 99 6.57 5.48 -7.13
N ARG A 100 7.78 4.90 -7.20
CA ARG A 100 8.54 4.76 -8.44
C ARG A 100 9.37 3.48 -8.45
N VAL A 101 9.33 2.76 -9.56
CA VAL A 101 10.22 1.62 -9.84
C VAL A 101 11.60 2.15 -10.20
N LEU A 102 12.61 1.76 -9.43
CA LEU A 102 14.03 2.03 -9.69
C LEU A 102 14.60 1.01 -10.66
N HIS A 103 14.26 -0.26 -10.45
CA HIS A 103 14.73 -1.38 -11.24
C HIS A 103 13.71 -2.52 -11.19
N ARG A 104 13.67 -3.35 -12.22
CA ARG A 104 12.88 -4.59 -12.22
C ARG A 104 13.60 -5.72 -12.94
N SER A 105 13.37 -6.93 -12.46
CA SER A 105 13.73 -8.18 -13.13
C SER A 105 12.45 -8.89 -13.60
N THR A 106 12.60 -10.14 -14.06
CA THR A 106 11.46 -11.00 -14.40
C THR A 106 10.61 -11.39 -13.19
N THR A 107 11.19 -11.37 -11.99
CA THR A 107 10.53 -11.87 -10.76
C THR A 107 10.40 -10.82 -9.66
N MET A 108 11.10 -9.69 -9.76
CA MET A 108 11.20 -8.71 -8.68
C MET A 108 11.11 -7.26 -9.20
N ALA A 109 10.64 -6.36 -8.35
CA ALA A 109 10.70 -4.91 -8.54
C ALA A 109 11.31 -4.25 -7.31
N TYR A 110 12.20 -3.29 -7.54
CA TYR A 110 12.85 -2.47 -6.52
C TYR A 110 12.32 -1.06 -6.67
N CYS A 111 11.66 -0.56 -5.64
CA CYS A 111 10.92 0.69 -5.69
C CYS A 111 11.41 1.66 -4.61
N GLU A 112 11.25 2.94 -4.89
CA GLU A 112 11.33 3.99 -3.89
C GLU A 112 10.04 4.82 -3.89
N GLY A 113 9.83 5.55 -2.81
CA GLY A 113 8.69 6.43 -2.72
C GLY A 113 8.80 7.41 -1.57
N GLU A 114 7.88 8.35 -1.54
CA GLU A 114 7.77 9.35 -0.49
C GLU A 114 6.33 9.62 -0.11
N ILE A 115 6.14 10.03 1.14
CA ILE A 115 4.87 10.52 1.65
C ILE A 115 4.98 12.01 1.92
N ARG A 116 3.97 12.76 1.49
CA ARG A 116 3.80 14.18 1.78
C ARG A 116 2.45 14.45 2.41
N ASP A 117 2.35 15.52 3.20
CA ASP A 117 1.06 16.02 3.69
C ASP A 117 0.44 17.05 2.72
N SER A 118 -0.74 17.55 3.07
CA SER A 118 -1.47 18.57 2.29
C SER A 118 -0.74 19.91 2.15
N GLU A 119 0.24 20.19 3.00
CA GLU A 119 1.08 21.41 2.93
C GLU A 119 2.38 21.16 2.15
N GLY A 120 2.59 19.93 1.66
CA GLY A 120 3.76 19.54 0.88
C GLY A 120 4.97 19.13 1.72
N HIS A 121 4.83 19.03 3.04
CA HIS A 121 5.88 18.61 3.95
C HIS A 121 6.34 17.18 3.65
N PHE A 122 7.63 16.92 3.83
CA PHE A 122 8.22 15.62 3.56
C PHE A 122 8.09 14.72 4.79
N VAL A 123 7.05 13.90 4.80
CA VAL A 123 6.65 13.07 5.95
C VAL A 123 7.54 11.84 6.08
N ALA A 124 7.73 11.11 4.97
CA ALA A 124 8.48 9.86 5.00
C ALA A 124 9.13 9.53 3.65
N LYS A 125 10.22 8.76 3.69
CA LYS A 125 10.85 8.12 2.52
C LYS A 125 10.76 6.61 2.68
N ALA A 126 10.39 5.92 1.60
CA ALA A 126 10.31 4.47 1.55
C ALA A 126 11.22 3.89 0.46
N LEU A 127 11.76 2.72 0.75
CA LEU A 127 12.39 1.79 -0.20
C LEU A 127 11.72 0.44 0.02
N GLY A 128 11.44 -0.29 -1.05
CA GLY A 128 10.83 -1.61 -0.92
C GLY A 128 11.09 -2.51 -2.11
N THR A 129 11.08 -3.80 -1.82
CA THR A 129 11.28 -4.86 -2.80
C THR A 129 10.02 -5.70 -2.90
N PHE A 130 9.55 -5.93 -4.12
CA PHE A 130 8.31 -6.64 -4.41
C PHE A 130 8.59 -7.85 -5.31
N LYS A 131 7.90 -8.96 -5.05
CA LYS A 131 7.92 -10.16 -5.89
C LYS A 131 6.71 -10.20 -6.80
N TYR A 132 6.92 -10.41 -8.09
CA TYR A 132 5.87 -10.67 -9.06
C TYR A 132 5.32 -12.09 -8.89
N MET A 133 3.99 -12.21 -8.75
CA MET A 133 3.30 -13.46 -8.48
C MET A 133 2.06 -13.58 -9.36
N LYS A 134 1.81 -14.75 -9.95
CA LYS A 134 0.52 -15.03 -10.61
C LYS A 134 -0.57 -15.07 -9.55
N ARG A 135 -1.68 -14.34 -9.76
CA ARG A 135 -2.79 -14.18 -8.79
C ARG A 135 -3.36 -15.50 -8.23
N LEU A 136 -3.24 -16.61 -8.98
CA LEU A 136 -3.66 -17.95 -8.54
C LEU A 136 -2.86 -18.55 -7.36
N ALA A 137 -1.70 -17.99 -7.02
CA ALA A 137 -0.79 -18.58 -6.03
C ALA A 137 -1.13 -18.26 -4.56
N VAL A 138 -1.83 -17.15 -4.28
CA VAL A 138 -2.01 -16.66 -2.89
C VAL A 138 -3.39 -17.07 -2.30
N GLY A 139 -4.35 -17.48 -3.14
CA GLY A 139 -5.76 -17.64 -2.75
C GLY A 139 -6.29 -19.06 -2.57
N ARG A 140 -5.52 -20.13 -2.84
CA ARG A 140 -6.08 -21.50 -2.78
C ARG A 140 -6.24 -22.07 -1.37
N ASP A 141 -5.46 -21.59 -0.39
CA ASP A 141 -5.38 -22.24 0.93
C ASP A 141 -5.80 -21.37 2.13
N ILE A 142 -6.12 -20.08 1.94
CA ILE A 142 -6.53 -19.18 3.03
C ILE A 142 -7.96 -18.66 2.79
N ALA A 143 -8.94 -19.57 2.79
CA ALA A 143 -10.35 -19.19 2.72
C ALA A 143 -10.88 -18.62 4.06
N ARG A 144 -10.19 -18.89 5.17
CA ARG A 144 -10.54 -18.42 6.52
C ARG A 144 -9.29 -18.33 7.39
N GLN A 145 -9.05 -17.19 8.03
CA GLN A 145 -8.06 -17.11 9.10
C GLN A 145 -8.57 -17.95 10.28
N ARG A 146 -7.77 -18.92 10.73
CA ARG A 146 -8.05 -19.63 11.99
C ARG A 146 -7.79 -18.65 13.13
N MET A 147 -8.81 -18.40 13.94
CA MET A 147 -8.65 -17.57 15.14
C MET A 147 -8.08 -18.42 16.26
N ARG A 148 -7.30 -17.81 17.16
CA ARG A 148 -6.82 -18.49 18.39
C ARG A 148 -7.96 -19.01 19.27
N SER A 149 -9.15 -18.42 19.13
CA SER A 149 -10.40 -18.85 19.78
C SER A 149 -11.09 -20.04 19.07
N ASP A 150 -10.54 -20.56 17.99
CA ASP A 150 -11.06 -21.76 17.33
C ASP A 150 -10.79 -22.98 18.23
N PRO A 151 -11.83 -23.68 18.75
CA PRO A 151 -11.67 -24.82 19.65
C PRO A 151 -10.86 -25.99 19.06
N SER A 152 -10.68 -26.00 17.74
CA SER A 152 -9.91 -27.01 17.00
C SER A 152 -8.46 -26.60 16.69
N ALA A 153 -8.04 -25.38 17.06
CA ALA A 153 -6.69 -24.91 16.82
C ALA A 153 -5.70 -25.62 17.75
N LYS A 154 -4.75 -26.35 17.16
CA LYS A 154 -3.57 -26.83 17.89
C LYS A 154 -2.71 -25.61 18.26
N PRO A 155 -2.22 -25.48 19.52
CA PRO A 155 -1.31 -24.41 19.91
C PRO A 155 -0.10 -24.36 18.98
N GLY A 156 0.28 -23.16 18.56
CA GLY A 156 1.47 -22.94 17.76
C GLY A 156 2.74 -23.10 18.60
N PRO A 157 3.92 -23.23 17.96
CA PRO A 157 5.21 -23.33 18.67
C PRO A 157 5.54 -22.10 19.54
N SER A 158 4.81 -20.99 19.39
CA SER A 158 4.93 -19.77 20.21
C SER A 158 3.93 -19.68 21.37
N ASP A 159 3.03 -20.67 21.52
CA ASP A 159 2.02 -20.73 22.58
C ASP A 159 2.49 -21.55 23.81
N ALA A 160 3.77 -21.97 23.83
CA ALA A 160 4.41 -22.67 24.93
C ALA A 160 5.21 -21.71 25.83
#